data_AF-A0A3S4H6U7-F1
#
_entry.id   AF-A0A3S4H6U7-F1
#
_cell.length_a   1.000
_cell.length_b   1.000
_cell.length_c   1.000
_cell.angle_alpha   90.00
_cell.angle_beta   90.00
_cell.angle_gamma   90.00
#
_symmetry.space_group_name_H-M   'P 1'
#
loop_
_entity.id
_entity.type
_entity.pdbx_description
1 polymer ?
#
loop_
_entity_poly.entity_id
_entity_poly.type
_entity_poly.pdbx_seq_one_letter_code
_entity_poly.pdbx_strand_id
1 'polypeptide(L)'
;MPGCLGLDAMWQLVGFYLGWLGGEGKGRALGVGEVKFTGQVLPTAKKVTYRIHFKRIVNRRLIMGLADGEVLVDDRLIYTANDLKVGLFQDTSAF
;
A
#
# COMPACT_ATOMS: atom_id res chain seq x y z
N MET A 1 -12.49 -0.83 12.64
CA MET A 1 -11.04 -0.87 12.34
C MET A 1 -10.55 0.55 12.10
N PRO A 2 -9.40 0.97 12.66
CA PRO A 2 -8.79 2.26 12.32
C PRO A 2 -8.43 2.35 10.83
N GLY A 3 -8.78 3.46 10.16
CA GLY A 3 -8.53 3.64 8.73
C GLY A 3 -7.03 3.63 8.36
N CYS A 4 -6.17 4.09 9.27
CA CYS A 4 -4.71 4.06 9.08
C CYS A 4 -4.15 2.65 8.90
N LEU A 5 -4.73 1.62 9.53
CA LEU A 5 -4.30 0.24 9.35
C LEU A 5 -4.70 -0.32 7.97
N GLY A 6 -5.83 0.13 7.43
CA GLY A 6 -6.23 -0.23 6.07
C GLY A 6 -5.34 0.43 5.02
N LEU A 7 -4.92 1.67 5.28
CA LEU A 7 -3.92 2.37 4.47
C LEU A 7 -2.55 1.68 4.54
N ASP A 8 -2.12 1.28 5.75
CA ASP A 8 -0.86 0.58 5.95
C ASP A 8 -0.82 -0.78 5.24
N ALA A 9 -1.90 -1.56 5.28
CA ALA A 9 -2.00 -2.81 4.52
C ALA A 9 -1.78 -2.61 3.01
N MET A 10 -2.21 -1.48 2.44
CA MET A 10 -1.94 -1.16 1.03
C MET A 10 -0.44 -0.90 0.80
N TRP A 11 0.24 -0.14 1.66
CA TRP A 11 1.71 0.02 1.57
C TRP A 11 2.44 -1.31 1.76
N GLN A 12 2.01 -2.15 2.70
CA GLN A 12 2.60 -3.47 2.90
C GLN A 12 2.50 -4.32 1.63
N LEU A 13 1.35 -4.35 0.96
CA LEU A 13 1.15 -5.09 -0.29
C LEU A 13 2.02 -4.53 -1.44
N VAL A 14 2.17 -3.21 -1.54
CA VAL A 14 3.08 -2.61 -2.52
C VAL A 14 4.52 -3.03 -2.25
N GLY A 15 4.98 -2.95 -1.00
CA GLY A 15 6.34 -3.37 -0.61
C GLY A 15 6.58 -4.87 -0.80
N PHE A 16 5.60 -5.69 -0.43
CA PHE A 16 5.63 -7.14 -0.66
C PHE A 16 5.81 -7.46 -2.13
N TYR A 17 5.05 -6.80 -3.01
CA TYR A 17 5.15 -7.02 -4.44
C TYR A 17 6.52 -6.64 -5.02
N LEU A 18 7.15 -5.58 -4.52
CA LEU A 18 8.53 -5.23 -4.92
C LEU A 18 9.52 -6.35 -4.55
N GLY A 19 9.38 -6.92 -3.35
CA GLY A 19 10.16 -8.09 -2.94
C GLY A 19 9.84 -9.33 -3.78
N TRP A 20 8.56 -9.55 -4.12
CA TRP A 20 8.11 -10.65 -4.95
C TRP A 20 8.68 -10.61 -6.37
N LEU A 21 8.90 -9.41 -6.93
CA LEU A 21 9.61 -9.22 -8.20
C LEU A 21 11.14 -9.42 -8.12
N GLY A 22 11.67 -9.80 -6.96
CA GLY A 22 13.11 -9.97 -6.73
C GLY A 22 13.83 -8.69 -6.29
N GLY A 23 13.09 -7.64 -5.89
CA GLY A 23 13.70 -6.45 -5.33
C GLY A 23 14.31 -6.72 -3.95
N GLU A 24 15.55 -6.32 -3.75
CA GLU A 24 16.26 -6.48 -2.48
C GLU A 24 16.24 -5.20 -1.64
N GLY A 25 16.25 -5.36 -0.31
CA GLY A 25 16.31 -4.26 0.66
C GLY A 25 15.13 -4.24 1.63
N LYS A 26 15.19 -3.34 2.60
CA LYS A 26 14.17 -3.11 3.62
C LYS A 26 13.11 -2.14 3.10
N GLY A 27 11.84 -2.54 3.18
CA GLY A 27 10.71 -1.71 2.73
C GLY A 27 10.47 -0.48 3.61
N ARG A 28 10.18 0.66 2.98
CA ARG A 28 9.71 1.89 3.63
C ARG A 28 8.58 2.51 2.82
N ALA A 29 7.44 2.77 3.47
CA ALA A 29 6.41 3.62 2.91
C ALA A 29 6.96 5.05 2.78
N LEU A 30 6.82 5.65 1.62
CA LEU A 30 7.29 7.00 1.31
C LEU A 30 6.16 8.02 1.27
N GLY A 31 4.93 7.56 1.44
CA GLY A 31 3.73 8.37 1.49
C GLY A 31 2.66 7.94 0.48
N VAL A 32 1.67 8.80 0.34
CA VAL A 32 0.49 8.64 -0.50
C VAL A 32 0.08 10.02 -1.01
N GLY A 33 -0.47 10.11 -2.22
CA GLY A 33 -0.96 11.37 -2.77
C GLY A 33 -2.27 11.80 -2.14
N GLU A 34 -3.36 11.09 -2.46
CA GLU A 34 -4.69 11.35 -1.92
C GLU A 34 -5.22 10.11 -1.21
N VAL A 35 -5.87 10.28 -0.07
CA VAL A 35 -6.60 9.22 0.63
C VAL A 35 -8.00 9.69 0.92
N LYS A 36 -9.00 8.86 0.60
CA LYS A 36 -10.40 9.11 0.94
C LYS A 36 -10.96 7.97 1.77
N PHE A 37 -11.61 8.31 2.87
CA PHE A 37 -12.34 7.38 3.71
C PHE A 37 -13.84 7.73 3.65
N THR A 38 -14.63 6.88 3.01
CA THR A 38 -16.09 7.08 2.82
C THR A 38 -16.94 6.06 3.57
N GLY A 39 -16.30 5.13 4.28
CA GLY A 39 -16.96 4.10 5.08
C GLY A 39 -16.10 3.61 6.24
N GLN A 40 -16.51 2.50 6.85
CA GLN A 40 -15.83 1.93 8.01
C GLN A 40 -15.97 0.41 8.05
N VAL A 41 -15.01 -0.25 8.71
CA VAL A 41 -15.09 -1.68 9.02
C VAL A 41 -15.59 -1.85 10.45
N LEU A 42 -16.77 -2.42 10.62
CA LEU A 42 -17.38 -2.74 11.91
C LEU A 42 -17.00 -4.15 12.39
N PRO A 43 -17.10 -4.46 13.70
CA PRO A 43 -16.85 -5.80 14.21
C PRO A 43 -17.74 -6.91 13.61
N THR A 44 -18.87 -6.55 13.00
CA THR A 44 -19.79 -7.48 12.34
C THR A 44 -19.38 -7.86 10.92
N ALA A 45 -18.46 -7.10 10.31
CA ALA A 45 -17.97 -7.36 8.95
C ALA A 45 -17.25 -8.70 8.85
N LYS A 46 -17.27 -9.32 7.66
CA LYS A 46 -16.69 -10.66 7.46
C LYS A 46 -15.35 -10.64 6.75
N LYS A 47 -15.19 -9.79 5.74
CA LYS A 47 -14.01 -9.79 4.89
C LYS A 47 -13.65 -8.37 4.46
N VAL A 48 -12.38 -8.01 4.67
CA VAL A 48 -11.77 -6.82 4.05
C VAL A 48 -10.96 -7.29 2.83
N THR A 49 -11.19 -6.66 1.68
CA THR A 49 -10.46 -6.95 0.44
C THR A 49 -9.65 -5.73 0.04
N TYR A 50 -8.37 -5.95 -0.26
CA TYR A 50 -7.47 -4.93 -0.78
C TYR A 50 -7.24 -5.19 -2.26
N ARG A 51 -7.37 -4.16 -3.10
CA ARG A 51 -6.99 -4.20 -4.51
C ARG A 51 -5.91 -3.16 -4.75
N ILE A 52 -4.83 -3.58 -5.39
CA ILE A 52 -3.67 -2.72 -5.66
C ILE A 52 -3.45 -2.70 -7.17
N HIS A 53 -3.36 -1.50 -7.73
CA HIS A 53 -3.19 -1.24 -9.15
C HIS A 53 -1.86 -0.52 -9.37
N PHE A 54 -0.84 -1.25 -9.81
CA PHE A 54 0.48 -0.67 -10.06
C PHE A 54 0.43 0.31 -11.24
N LYS A 55 0.85 1.55 -10.99
CA LYS A 55 1.04 2.59 -12.01
C LYS A 55 2.44 2.52 -12.60
N ARG A 56 3.45 2.33 -11.75
CA ARG A 56 4.86 2.33 -12.15
C ARG A 56 5.70 1.54 -11.17
N ILE A 57 6.70 0.85 -11.71
CA ILE A 57 7.77 0.20 -10.94
C ILE A 57 9.09 0.74 -11.45
N VAL A 58 9.94 1.17 -10.52
CA VAL A 58 11.29 1.65 -10.81
C VAL A 58 12.25 0.63 -10.23
N ASN A 59 13.06 0.00 -11.08
CA ASN A 59 14.09 -0.95 -10.67
C ASN A 59 15.46 -0.49 -11.19
N ARG A 60 16.05 0.49 -10.48
CA ARG A 60 17.39 1.05 -10.77
C ARG A 60 18.17 1.13 -9.46
N ARG A 61 18.92 2.22 -9.24
CA ARG A 61 19.63 2.48 -7.98
C ARG A 61 18.72 2.53 -6.76
N LEU A 62 17.46 2.96 -6.94
CA LEU A 62 16.39 2.87 -5.96
C LEU A 62 15.29 1.98 -6.54
N ILE A 63 14.84 1.00 -5.75
CA ILE A 63 13.69 0.16 -6.08
C ILE A 63 12.46 0.82 -5.46
N MET A 64 11.46 1.14 -6.28
CA MET A 64 10.24 1.84 -5.84
C MET A 64 9.01 1.38 -6.61
N GLY A 65 7.90 1.23 -5.89
CA GLY A 65 6.57 1.01 -6.44
C GLY A 65 5.70 2.24 -6.27
N LEU A 66 4.95 2.58 -7.32
CA LEU A 66 3.86 3.55 -7.32
C LEU A 66 2.57 2.83 -7.71
N ALA A 67 1.54 2.91 -6.86
CA ALA A 67 0.28 2.22 -7.09
C ALA A 67 -0.92 3.04 -6.59
N ASP A 68 -2.10 2.74 -7.13
CA ASP A 68 -3.37 3.10 -6.50
C ASP A 68 -3.93 1.90 -5.74
N GLY A 69 -4.77 2.17 -4.75
CA GLY A 69 -5.33 1.15 -3.87
C GLY A 69 -6.80 1.39 -3.54
N GLU A 70 -7.53 0.28 -3.43
CA GLU A 70 -8.91 0.23 -2.98
C GLU A 70 -9.03 -0.69 -1.77
N VAL A 71 -9.85 -0.28 -0.80
CA VAL A 71 -10.26 -1.15 0.31
C VAL A 71 -11.76 -1.34 0.25
N LEU A 72 -12.18 -2.60 0.23
CA LEU A 72 -13.57 -3.01 0.27
C LEU A 72 -13.86 -3.75 1.57
N VAL A 73 -15.02 -3.53 2.15
CA VAL A 73 -15.54 -4.36 3.25
C VAL A 73 -16.81 -5.04 2.77
N ASP A 74 -16.83 -6.38 2.82
CA ASP A 74 -17.94 -7.20 2.33
C ASP A 74 -18.41 -6.74 0.93
N ASP A 75 -17.42 -6.59 0.03
CA ASP A 75 -17.54 -6.16 -1.37
C ASP A 75 -18.03 -4.72 -1.62
N ARG A 76 -18.17 -3.90 -0.57
CA ARG A 76 -18.43 -2.45 -0.68
C ARG A 76 -17.15 -1.64 -0.60
N LEU A 77 -16.87 -0.81 -1.61
CA LEU A 77 -15.75 0.14 -1.59
C LEU A 77 -15.91 1.17 -0.46
N ILE A 78 -14.89 1.30 0.38
CA ILE A 78 -14.87 2.21 1.52
C ILE A 78 -13.67 3.15 1.54
N TYR A 79 -12.50 2.72 1.05
CA TYR A 79 -11.30 3.55 0.98
C TYR A 79 -10.73 3.56 -0.44
N THR A 80 -10.20 4.71 -0.84
CA THR A 80 -9.33 4.82 -2.01
C THR A 80 -8.04 5.54 -1.62
N ALA A 81 -6.94 5.11 -2.21
CA ALA A 81 -5.63 5.73 -2.07
C ALA A 81 -4.99 5.89 -3.45
N ASN A 82 -4.64 7.13 -3.80
CA ASN A 82 -3.97 7.46 -5.04
C ASN A 82 -2.48 7.70 -4.78
N ASP A 83 -1.62 7.20 -5.67
CA ASP A 83 -0.17 7.41 -5.64
C ASP A 83 0.51 6.94 -4.34
N LEU A 84 0.14 5.74 -3.86
CA LEU A 84 0.90 5.02 -2.82
C LEU A 84 2.34 4.81 -3.28
N LYS A 85 3.30 5.20 -2.45
CA LYS A 85 4.73 5.04 -2.73
C LYS A 85 5.41 4.17 -1.68
N VAL A 86 6.13 3.15 -2.13
CA VAL A 86 6.98 2.31 -1.27
C VAL A 86 8.33 2.13 -1.95
N GLY A 87 9.41 2.23 -1.19
CA GLY A 87 10.77 1.95 -1.66
C GLY A 87 11.44 0.82 -0.89
N LEU A 88 12.39 0.14 -1.52
CA LEU A 88 13.30 -0.79 -0.85
C LEU A 88 14.69 -0.17 -0.73
N PHE A 89 15.28 -0.28 0.46
CA PHE A 89 16.55 0.35 0.81
C PHE A 89 17.51 -0.66 1.42
N GLN A 90 18.75 -0.71 0.92
CA GLN A 90 19.78 -1.61 1.45
C GLN A 90 20.23 -1.19 2.85
N ASP A 91 20.43 0.11 3.05
CA ASP A 91 20.68 0.73 4.34
C ASP A 91 19.57 1.73 4.69
N THR A 92 19.10 1.67 5.93
CA THR A 92 18.03 2.53 6.46
C THR A 92 18.53 3.44 7.58
N SER A 93 19.84 3.52 7.82
CA SER A 93 20.45 4.35 8.87
C SER A 93 20.24 5.86 8.68
N ALA A 94 19.96 6.28 7.44
CA ALA A 94 19.77 7.69 7.05
C ALA A 94 18.30 8.17 7.10
N PHE A 95 17.37 7.33 7.56
CA PHE A 95 15.98 7.70 7.83
C PHE A 95 15.79 7.99 9.31
#